data_AF-X1AND9-F1
#
_entry.id   AF-X1AND9-F1
#
_cell.length_a   1.000
_cell.length_b   1.000
_cell.length_c   1.000
_cell.angle_alpha   90.00
_cell.angle_beta   90.00
_cell.angle_gamma   90.00
#
_symmetry.space_group_name_H-M   'P 1'
#
loop_
_entity.id
_entity.type
_entity.pdbx_description
1 polymer ?
#
loop_
_entity_poly.entity_id
_entity_poly.type
_entity_poly.pdbx_seq_one_letter_code
_entity_poly.pdbx_strand_id
1 'polypeptide(L)'
;DKLKVMFKHVFPNALSPIIISIFGAMGFSVLGFASIAFLGMGDQTLTDWGTDIMYSRAQMSAMGPAFWPGLFIGLTAIGFILVGDGLRDALDPRLTI
;
A
#
# COMPACT_ATOMS: atom_id res chain seq x y z
N ASP A 1 -18.42 -24.70 22.16
CA ASP A 1 -18.35 -25.54 20.94
C ASP A 1 -18.25 -24.79 19.62
N LYS A 2 -19.07 -23.77 19.34
CA LYS A 2 -19.01 -23.01 18.06
C LYS A 2 -17.71 -22.23 17.82
N LEU A 3 -17.15 -21.62 18.86
CA LEU A 3 -15.86 -20.89 18.78
C LEU A 3 -14.70 -21.78 18.32
N LYS A 4 -14.67 -23.05 18.77
CA LYS A 4 -13.60 -24.00 18.41
C LYS A 4 -13.63 -24.35 16.92
N VAL A 5 -14.82 -24.42 16.32
CA VAL A 5 -14.98 -24.67 14.88
C VAL A 5 -14.59 -23.45 14.06
N MET A 6 -14.99 -22.24 14.48
CA MET A 6 -14.58 -20.99 13.83
C MET A 6 -13.06 -20.84 13.78
N PHE A 7 -12.37 -20.93 14.92
CA PHE A 7 -10.93 -20.71 14.96
C PHE A 7 -10.10 -21.86 14.36
N LYS A 8 -10.63 -23.09 14.33
CA LYS A 8 -9.89 -24.25 13.81
C LYS A 8 -10.09 -24.48 12.31
N HIS A 9 -11.24 -24.11 11.74
CA HIS A 9 -11.57 -24.43 10.34
C HIS A 9 -11.92 -23.20 9.50
N VAL A 10 -12.61 -22.21 10.05
CA VAL A 10 -13.02 -21.03 9.27
C VAL A 10 -11.88 -20.00 9.21
N PHE A 11 -11.26 -19.72 10.35
CA PHE A 11 -10.20 -18.73 10.45
C PHE A 11 -8.97 -19.04 9.58
N PRO A 12 -8.42 -20.28 9.56
CA PRO A 12 -7.26 -20.59 8.72
C PRO A 12 -7.57 -20.48 7.22
N ASN A 13 -8.77 -20.84 6.81
CA ASN A 13 -9.20 -20.75 5.41
C ASN A 13 -9.51 -19.32 4.98
N ALA A 14 -9.95 -18.46 5.90
CA ALA A 14 -10.20 -17.03 5.63
C ALA A 14 -8.91 -16.18 5.70
N LEU A 15 -7.87 -16.63 6.40
CA LEU A 15 -6.60 -15.90 6.50
C LEU A 15 -5.98 -15.61 5.14
N SER A 16 -6.02 -16.58 4.23
CA SER A 16 -5.47 -16.46 2.87
C SER A 16 -6.06 -15.25 2.10
N PRO A 17 -7.39 -15.17 1.86
CA PRO A 17 -7.98 -14.00 1.21
C PRO A 17 -7.89 -12.71 2.04
N ILE A 18 -7.89 -12.80 3.37
CA ILE A 18 -7.70 -11.62 4.23
C ILE A 18 -6.33 -10.98 3.97
N ILE A 19 -5.26 -11.77 4.02
CA ILE A 19 -3.90 -11.27 3.82
C ILE A 19 -3.76 -10.64 2.43
N ILE A 20 -4.26 -11.30 1.38
CA ILE A 20 -4.27 -10.77 0.01
C ILE A 20 -4.96 -9.40 -0.05
N SER A 21 -6.14 -9.28 0.58
CA SER A 21 -6.88 -8.00 0.59
C SER A 21 -6.17 -6.90 1.36
N ILE A 22 -5.46 -7.24 2.44
CA ILE A 22 -4.67 -6.29 3.22
C ILE A 22 -3.55 -5.71 2.36
N PHE A 23 -2.78 -6.55 1.66
CA PHE A 23 -1.70 -6.07 0.79
C PHE A 23 -2.21 -5.18 -0.34
N GLY A 24 -3.33 -5.56 -0.98
CA GLY A 24 -3.97 -4.71 -1.98
C GLY A 24 -4.42 -3.36 -1.41
N ALA A 25 -5.05 -3.36 -0.23
CA ALA A 25 -5.49 -2.13 0.46
C ALA A 25 -4.31 -1.24 0.90
N MET A 26 -3.17 -1.83 1.28
CA MET A 26 -1.96 -1.09 1.63
C MET A 26 -1.42 -0.27 0.46
N GLY A 27 -1.46 -0.81 -0.77
CA GLY A 27 -1.07 -0.06 -1.97
C GLY A 27 -1.86 1.24 -2.15
N PHE A 28 -3.18 1.18 -1.99
CA PHE A 28 -4.03 2.38 -2.02
C PHE A 28 -3.84 3.29 -0.80
N SER A 29 -3.57 2.71 0.37
CA SER A 29 -3.33 3.47 1.60
C SER A 29 -2.08 4.34 1.50
N VAL A 30 -0.99 3.82 0.89
CA VAL A 30 0.24 4.60 0.63
C VAL A 30 -0.07 5.84 -0.21
N LEU A 31 -0.85 5.69 -1.29
CA LEU A 31 -1.27 6.82 -2.12
C LEU A 31 -2.18 7.79 -1.34
N GLY A 32 -3.05 7.27 -0.48
CA GLY A 32 -3.92 8.08 0.38
C GLY A 32 -3.13 8.94 1.35
N PHE A 33 -2.17 8.36 2.08
CA PHE A 33 -1.29 9.09 2.99
C PHE A 33 -0.45 10.13 2.26
N ALA A 34 0.17 9.77 1.13
CA ALA A 34 0.92 10.71 0.31
C ALA A 34 0.05 11.88 -0.20
N SER A 35 -1.21 11.60 -0.55
CA SER A 35 -2.16 12.64 -0.97
C SER A 35 -2.50 13.60 0.18
N ILE A 36 -2.75 13.07 1.37
CA ILE A 36 -3.03 13.88 2.57
C ILE A 36 -1.80 14.75 2.93
N ALA A 37 -0.60 14.18 2.91
CA ALA A 37 0.64 14.90 3.15
C ALA A 37 0.92 15.97 2.09
N PHE A 38 0.66 15.66 0.82
CA PHE A 38 0.75 16.63 -0.29
C PHE A 38 -0.23 17.81 -0.16
N LEU A 39 -1.38 17.58 0.47
CA LEU A 39 -2.34 18.64 0.82
C LEU A 39 -1.93 19.46 2.05
N GLY A 40 -0.83 19.10 2.71
CA GLY A 40 -0.34 19.77 3.93
C GLY A 40 -1.09 19.36 5.19
N MET A 41 -1.88 18.29 5.15
CA MET A 41 -2.65 17.75 6.27
C MET A 41 -1.88 16.69 7.09
N GLY A 42 -0.62 16.43 6.74
CA GLY A 42 0.28 15.55 7.49
C GLY A 42 1.07 16.29 8.58
N ASP A 43 1.79 15.53 9.40
CA ASP A 43 2.76 16.10 10.35
C ASP A 43 3.95 16.68 9.60
N GLN A 44 4.09 18.01 9.62
CA GLN A 44 5.15 18.73 8.92
C GLN A 44 6.52 18.62 9.61
N THR A 45 6.59 18.09 10.82
CA THR A 45 7.85 17.86 11.54
C THR A 45 8.59 16.61 11.05
N LEU A 46 7.86 15.69 10.42
CA LEU A 46 8.41 14.48 9.82
C LEU A 46 8.58 14.67 8.31
N THR A 47 9.73 14.22 7.78
CA THR A 47 9.96 14.20 6.34
C THR A 47 9.18 13.05 5.72
N ASP A 48 8.19 13.38 4.89
CA ASP A 48 7.42 12.45 4.07
C ASP A 48 7.49 12.90 2.60
N TRP A 49 7.53 11.93 1.69
CA TRP A 49 7.59 12.14 0.25
C TRP A 49 6.38 12.94 -0.26
N GLY A 50 5.19 12.80 0.35
CA GLY A 50 4.03 13.63 -0.02
C GLY A 50 4.26 15.12 0.26
N THR A 51 4.83 15.44 1.42
CA THR A 51 5.20 16.80 1.82
C THR A 51 6.36 17.33 0.97
N ASP A 52 7.32 16.49 0.57
CA ASP A 52 8.41 16.88 -0.33
C ASP A 52 7.88 17.35 -1.69
N ILE A 53 6.85 16.68 -2.24
CA ILE A 53 6.17 17.15 -3.46
C ILE A 53 5.45 18.47 -3.20
N MET A 54 4.85 18.68 -2.02
CA MET A 54 4.24 19.97 -1.68
C MET A 54 5.26 21.11 -1.70
N TYR A 55 6.44 20.93 -1.09
CA TYR A 55 7.50 21.94 -1.09
C TYR A 55 8.11 22.18 -2.47
N SER A 56 8.15 21.16 -3.33
CA SER A 56 8.64 21.29 -4.71
C SER A 56 7.85 22.29 -5.55
N ARG A 57 6.61 22.63 -5.17
CA ARG A 57 5.80 23.64 -5.87
C ARG A 57 6.47 25.03 -5.90
N ALA A 58 7.26 25.37 -4.88
CA ALA A 58 8.04 26.60 -4.83
C ALA A 58 9.24 26.60 -5.80
N GLN A 59 9.62 25.42 -6.31
CA GLN A 59 10.76 25.19 -7.20
C GLN A 59 10.32 24.51 -8.50
N MET A 60 9.15 24.87 -9.05
CA MET A 60 8.59 24.27 -10.28
C MET A 60 9.50 24.34 -11.52
N SER A 61 10.51 25.23 -11.51
CA SER A 61 11.53 25.30 -12.57
C SER A 61 12.48 24.11 -12.56
N ALA A 62 12.58 23.37 -11.45
CA ALA A 62 13.37 22.15 -11.33
C ALA A 62 12.45 20.93 -11.29
N MET A 63 12.63 19.99 -12.22
CA MET A 63 11.83 18.76 -12.26
C MET A 63 12.18 17.77 -11.13
N GLY A 64 13.44 17.76 -10.69
CA GLY A 64 13.96 16.80 -9.71
C GLY A 64 13.21 16.74 -8.37
N PRO A 65 12.96 17.88 -7.69
CA PRO A 65 12.32 17.91 -6.37
C PRO A 65 10.91 17.32 -6.32
N ALA A 66 10.16 17.35 -7.43
CA ALA A 66 8.83 16.74 -7.51
C ALA A 66 8.90 15.28 -8.02
N PHE A 67 9.82 15.00 -8.95
CA PHE A 67 9.89 13.73 -9.66
C PHE A 67 10.36 12.58 -8.76
N TRP A 68 11.42 12.77 -7.98
CA TRP A 68 11.98 11.69 -7.16
C TRP A 68 11.02 11.19 -6.07
N PRO A 69 10.40 12.06 -5.26
CA PRO A 69 9.45 11.59 -4.25
C PRO A 69 8.22 10.92 -4.89
N GLY A 70 7.73 11.46 -6.00
CA GLY A 70 6.61 10.86 -6.75
C GLY A 70 6.94 9.46 -7.30
N LEU A 71 8.16 9.28 -7.81
CA LEU A 71 8.65 7.98 -8.26
C LEU A 71 8.71 6.97 -7.11
N PHE A 72 9.22 7.36 -5.95
CA PHE A 72 9.30 6.48 -4.79
C PHE A 72 7.92 6.07 -4.27
N ILE A 73 6.98 7.02 -4.15
CA ILE A 73 5.59 6.73 -3.78
C ILE A 73 4.98 5.72 -4.77
N GLY A 74 5.15 5.96 -6.07
CA GLY A 74 4.65 5.07 -7.12
C GLY A 74 5.24 3.66 -7.03
N LEU A 75 6.57 3.55 -6.88
CA LEU A 75 7.25 2.26 -6.74
C LEU A 75 6.81 1.51 -5.48
N THR A 76 6.64 2.19 -4.35
CA THR A 76 6.14 1.57 -3.12
C THR A 76 4.70 1.08 -3.28
N ALA A 77 3.81 1.89 -3.85
CA ALA A 77 2.42 1.50 -4.07
C ALA A 77 2.31 0.29 -5.01
N ILE A 78 3.04 0.31 -6.14
CA ILE A 78 3.11 -0.81 -7.08
C ILE A 78 3.70 -2.04 -6.39
N GLY A 79 4.75 -1.88 -5.58
CA GLY A 79 5.34 -2.98 -4.83
C GLY A 79 4.34 -3.69 -3.92
N PHE A 80 3.53 -2.95 -3.17
CA PHE A 80 2.48 -3.55 -2.32
C PHE A 80 1.39 -4.26 -3.13
N ILE A 81 0.97 -3.68 -4.26
CA ILE A 81 -0.04 -4.28 -5.13
C ILE A 81 0.50 -5.58 -5.75
N LEU A 82 1.72 -5.56 -6.29
CA LEU A 82 2.36 -6.74 -6.88
C LEU A 82 2.62 -7.85 -5.86
N VAL A 83 2.99 -7.50 -4.62
CA VAL A 83 3.10 -8.48 -3.54
C VAL A 83 1.74 -9.10 -3.23
N GLY A 84 0.67 -8.31 -3.21
CA GLY A 84 -0.70 -8.81 -3.04
C GLY A 84 -1.10 -9.78 -4.15
N ASP A 85 -0.81 -9.44 -5.41
CA ASP A 85 -1.09 -10.29 -6.57
C ASP A 85 -0.23 -11.56 -6.57
N GLY A 86 1.07 -11.46 -6.28
CA GLY A 86 1.95 -12.63 -6.17
C GLY A 86 1.55 -13.57 -5.02
N LEU A 87 1.09 -13.01 -3.90
CA LEU A 87 0.57 -13.81 -2.79
C LEU A 87 -0.77 -14.46 -3.16
N ARG A 88 -1.62 -13.76 -3.91
CA ARG A 88 -2.86 -14.32 -4.46
C ARG A 88 -2.56 -15.49 -5.37
N ASP A 89 -1.64 -15.35 -6.30
CA ASP A 89 -1.25 -16.39 -7.25
C ASP A 89 -0.63 -17.60 -6.52
N ALA A 90 0.20 -17.37 -5.51
CA ALA A 90 0.80 -18.44 -4.70
C ALA A 90 -0.22 -19.19 -3.83
N LEU A 91 -1.29 -18.50 -3.40
CA LEU A 91 -2.33 -19.04 -2.53
C LEU A 91 -3.57 -19.54 -3.30
N ASP A 92 -3.69 -19.27 -4.61
CA ASP A 92 -4.79 -19.76 -5.44
C ASP A 92 -4.57 -21.26 -5.77
N PRO A 93 -5.38 -22.18 -5.22
CA PRO A 93 -5.21 -23.62 -5.40
C PRO A 93 -5.67 -24.11 -6.78
N ARG A 94 -6.10 -23.21 -7.68
CA ARG A 94 -6.62 -23.57 -9.02
C ARG A 94 -5.56 -24.10 -10.00
N LEU A 95 -4.29 -24.13 -9.64
CA LEU A 95 -3.21 -24.72 -10.44
C LEU A 95 -3.02 -26.23 -10.26
N THR A 96 -3.77 -26.89 -9.36
CA THR A 96 -3.58 -28.32 -9.03
C THR A 96 -4.70 -29.26 -9.52
N ILE A 97 -5.47 -28.88 -10.55
CA ILE A 97 -6.46 -29.79 -11.18
C ILE A 97 -6.06 -30.08 -12.62
#